data_AF-A0A7X9H1D2-F1
#
_entry.id   AF-A0A7X9H1D2-F1
#
_cell.length_a   1.000
_cell.length_b   1.000
_cell.length_c   1.000
_cell.angle_alpha   90.00
_cell.angle_beta   90.00
_cell.angle_gamma   90.00
#
_symmetry.space_group_name_H-M   'P 1'
#
loop_
_entity.id
_entity.type
_entity.pdbx_description
1 polymer ?
#
loop_
_entity_poly.entity_id
_entity_poly.type
_entity_poly.pdbx_seq_one_letter_code
_entity_poly.pdbx_strand_id
1 'polypeptide(L)'
;MGNWGRYTYILRYLVYLAILIDIVSRNMGNINYIIIFLILFIIAIINDYFRFNYFYNISAKIFYTSILISILIGAFLNFFIVGYINIYLYMILFDIAFISDKKAAKYLYIFNVFMLIFVPLQRIAFLDKIGIIQVFKENILDLIMFIVFLFFSTISLFSYRALILEKARVEKLNKEIEALTIAKERSRVAQEIHDNLGHSLVALNMNLDVVSNILDKDIEKTKELINKCQNLAYDSMKNLR
;
A
#
# COMPACT_ATOMS: atom_id res chain seq x y z
N MET A 1 -6.41 4.66 1.13
CA MET A 1 -6.46 4.22 -0.28
C MET A 1 -7.04 5.35 -1.12
N GLY A 2 -6.19 6.11 -1.83
CA GLY A 2 -6.63 7.26 -2.63
C GLY A 2 -7.38 6.86 -3.91
N ASN A 3 -7.59 7.83 -4.82
CA ASN A 3 -8.32 7.68 -6.10
C ASN A 3 -7.91 6.45 -6.92
N TRP A 4 -6.66 5.99 -6.81
CA TRP A 4 -6.13 4.78 -7.45
C TRP A 4 -6.87 3.48 -7.10
N GLY A 5 -7.36 3.34 -5.86
CA GLY A 5 -8.16 2.17 -5.47
C GLY A 5 -9.51 2.12 -6.20
N ARG A 6 -10.11 3.28 -6.51
CA ARG A 6 -11.36 3.32 -7.28
C ARG A 6 -11.13 2.89 -8.73
N TYR A 7 -10.01 3.31 -9.34
CA TYR A 7 -9.67 2.91 -10.71
C TYR A 7 -9.42 1.41 -10.85
N THR A 8 -8.78 0.76 -9.87
CA THR A 8 -8.57 -0.70 -9.92
C THR A 8 -9.89 -1.47 -9.78
N TYR A 9 -10.83 -1.00 -8.96
CA TYR A 9 -12.18 -1.58 -8.89
C TYR A 9 -12.93 -1.43 -10.21
N ILE A 10 -12.94 -0.23 -10.81
CA ILE A 10 -13.60 0.02 -12.11
C ILE A 10 -13.01 -0.89 -13.19
N LEU A 11 -11.67 -0.98 -13.27
CA LEU A 11 -10.99 -1.85 -14.23
C LEU A 11 -11.38 -3.31 -14.05
N ARG A 12 -11.46 -3.80 -12.80
CA ARG A 12 -11.88 -5.18 -12.50
C ARG A 12 -13.29 -5.47 -12.99
N TYR A 13 -14.25 -4.57 -12.77
CA TYR A 13 -15.61 -4.74 -13.28
C TYR A 13 -15.69 -4.71 -14.81
N LEU A 14 -14.90 -3.84 -15.47
CA LEU A 14 -14.80 -3.84 -16.93
C LEU A 14 -14.27 -5.17 -17.47
N VAL A 15 -13.25 -5.75 -16.82
CA VAL A 15 -12.74 -7.08 -17.21
C VAL A 15 -13.77 -8.18 -16.97
N TYR A 16 -14.51 -8.15 -15.86
CA TYR A 16 -15.59 -9.12 -15.63
C TYR A 16 -16.68 -9.03 -16.69
N LEU A 17 -17.09 -7.82 -17.08
CA LEU A 17 -18.04 -7.61 -18.16
C LEU A 17 -17.51 -8.14 -19.50
N ALA A 18 -16.25 -7.87 -19.83
CA ALA A 18 -15.62 -8.40 -21.04
C ALA A 18 -15.60 -9.94 -21.06
N ILE A 19 -15.28 -10.58 -19.93
CA ILE A 19 -15.27 -12.05 -19.80
C ILE A 19 -16.70 -12.61 -19.92
N LEU A 20 -17.71 -11.98 -19.30
CA LEU A 20 -19.11 -12.40 -19.44
C LEU A 20 -19.56 -12.37 -20.91
N ILE A 21 -19.22 -11.31 -21.64
CA ILE A 21 -19.52 -11.19 -23.08
C ILE A 21 -18.76 -12.27 -23.88
N ASP A 22 -17.49 -12.53 -23.56
CA ASP A 22 -16.68 -13.59 -24.19
C ASP A 22 -17.30 -14.99 -23.97
N ILE A 23 -17.77 -15.29 -22.75
CA ILE A 23 -18.45 -16.56 -22.44
C ILE A 23 -19.72 -16.73 -23.29
N VAL A 24 -20.56 -15.70 -23.39
CA VAL A 24 -21.81 -15.76 -24.16
C VAL A 24 -21.50 -15.90 -25.65
N SER A 25 -20.66 -15.04 -26.19
CA SER A 25 -20.35 -15.01 -27.64
C SER A 25 -19.79 -16.34 -28.16
N ARG A 26 -18.93 -17.01 -27.40
CA ARG A 26 -18.31 -18.27 -27.81
C ARG A 26 -19.21 -19.49 -27.69
N ASN A 27 -20.26 -19.39 -26.88
CA ASN A 27 -21.17 -20.50 -26.62
C ASN A 27 -22.58 -20.25 -27.21
N MET A 28 -22.77 -19.27 -28.10
CA MET A 28 -24.07 -18.91 -28.71
C MET A 28 -24.83 -20.11 -29.32
N GLY A 29 -24.14 -21.19 -29.70
CA GLY A 29 -24.76 -22.41 -30.23
C GLY A 29 -25.28 -23.41 -29.18
N ASN A 30 -24.96 -23.25 -27.89
CA ASN A 30 -25.35 -24.19 -26.84
C ASN A 30 -25.74 -23.47 -25.54
N ILE A 31 -27.05 -23.30 -25.36
CA ILE A 31 -27.66 -22.62 -24.21
C ILE A 31 -27.26 -23.26 -22.88
N ASN A 32 -27.15 -24.58 -22.81
CA ASN A 32 -26.79 -25.27 -21.56
C ASN A 32 -25.37 -24.90 -21.11
N TYR A 33 -24.41 -24.83 -22.03
CA TYR A 33 -23.05 -24.42 -21.70
C TYR A 33 -22.97 -22.94 -21.31
N ILE A 34 -23.73 -22.05 -21.97
CA ILE A 34 -23.83 -20.64 -21.56
C ILE A 34 -24.27 -20.55 -20.10
N ILE A 35 -25.38 -21.22 -19.75
CA ILE A 35 -25.95 -21.14 -18.39
C ILE A 35 -24.94 -21.66 -17.35
N ILE A 36 -24.34 -22.83 -17.58
CA ILE A 36 -23.40 -23.44 -16.63
C ILE A 36 -22.17 -22.54 -16.42
N PHE A 37 -21.57 -22.03 -17.50
CA PHE A 37 -20.36 -21.21 -17.42
C PHE A 37 -20.63 -19.83 -16.82
N LEU A 38 -21.78 -19.22 -17.11
CA LEU A 38 -22.20 -17.97 -16.48
C LEU A 38 -22.41 -18.15 -14.99
N ILE A 39 -23.10 -19.21 -14.56
CA ILE A 39 -23.31 -19.49 -13.13
C ILE A 39 -21.98 -19.66 -12.42
N LEU A 40 -21.07 -20.46 -12.98
CA LEU A 40 -19.73 -20.66 -12.41
C LEU A 40 -18.94 -19.35 -12.32
N PHE A 41 -18.97 -18.51 -13.36
CA PHE A 41 -18.27 -17.24 -13.33
C PHE A 41 -18.91 -16.23 -12.37
N ILE A 42 -20.24 -16.22 -12.25
CA ILE A 42 -20.94 -15.41 -11.25
C ILE A 42 -20.54 -15.84 -9.83
N ILE A 43 -20.44 -17.16 -9.56
CA ILE A 43 -19.94 -17.66 -8.28
C ILE A 43 -18.51 -17.14 -8.00
N ALA A 44 -17.64 -17.12 -9.02
CA ALA A 44 -16.30 -16.57 -8.89
C ALA A 44 -16.30 -15.06 -8.56
N ILE A 45 -17.14 -14.27 -9.23
CA ILE A 45 -17.32 -12.83 -8.96
C ILE A 45 -17.84 -12.60 -7.53
N ILE A 46 -18.82 -13.38 -7.10
CA ILE A 46 -19.38 -13.31 -5.74
C ILE A 46 -18.30 -13.63 -4.71
N ASN A 47 -17.52 -14.70 -4.93
CA ASN A 47 -16.40 -15.06 -4.07
C ASN A 47 -15.35 -13.94 -3.98
N ASP A 48 -14.99 -13.32 -5.11
CA ASP A 48 -14.07 -12.18 -5.14
C ASP A 48 -14.64 -10.96 -4.38
N TYR A 49 -15.92 -10.65 -4.55
CA TYR A 49 -16.60 -9.58 -3.83
C TYR A 49 -16.53 -9.80 -2.31
N PHE A 50 -16.85 -11.00 -1.84
CA PHE A 50 -16.74 -11.34 -0.41
C PHE A 50 -15.29 -11.31 0.07
N ARG A 51 -14.34 -11.73 -0.77
CA ARG A 51 -12.90 -11.70 -0.46
C ARG A 51 -12.42 -10.29 -0.14
N PHE A 52 -12.77 -9.32 -0.99
CA PHE A 52 -12.32 -7.92 -0.82
C PHE A 52 -13.01 -7.19 0.32
N ASN A 53 -14.31 -7.43 0.52
CA ASN A 53 -15.10 -6.65 1.48
C ASN A 53 -15.13 -7.24 2.89
N TYR A 54 -15.02 -8.56 3.03
CA TYR A 54 -15.24 -9.25 4.30
C TYR A 54 -14.07 -10.15 4.71
N PHE A 55 -13.65 -11.09 3.86
CA PHE A 55 -12.75 -12.17 4.29
C PHE A 55 -11.35 -11.69 4.69
N TYR A 56 -10.87 -10.58 4.12
CA TYR A 56 -9.59 -9.97 4.49
C TYR A 56 -9.51 -9.61 5.99
N ASN A 57 -10.65 -9.22 6.59
CA ASN A 57 -10.72 -8.80 7.99
C ASN A 57 -11.05 -9.93 8.97
N ILE A 58 -11.62 -11.05 8.49
CA ILE A 58 -12.11 -12.14 9.34
C ILE A 58 -11.00 -13.11 9.69
N SER A 59 -10.38 -13.75 8.69
CA SER A 59 -9.27 -14.67 8.93
C SER A 59 -8.44 -14.90 7.67
N ALA A 60 -7.13 -15.04 7.85
CA ALA A 60 -6.20 -15.36 6.76
C ALA A 60 -6.54 -16.70 6.08
N LYS A 61 -7.00 -17.70 6.84
CA LYS A 61 -7.38 -19.02 6.28
C LYS A 61 -8.54 -18.91 5.29
N ILE A 62 -9.62 -18.22 5.67
CA ILE A 62 -10.80 -18.03 4.79
C ILE A 62 -10.40 -17.28 3.52
N PHE A 63 -9.54 -16.25 3.66
CA PHE A 63 -9.03 -15.49 2.53
C PHE A 63 -8.23 -16.38 1.56
N TYR A 64 -7.32 -17.22 2.05
CA TYR A 64 -6.54 -18.13 1.21
C TYR A 64 -7.40 -19.21 0.55
N THR A 65 -8.39 -19.77 1.27
CA THR A 65 -9.32 -20.73 0.68
C THR A 65 -10.17 -20.10 -0.42
N SER A 66 -10.59 -18.84 -0.26
CA SER A 66 -11.31 -18.10 -1.29
C SER A 66 -10.46 -17.92 -2.55
N ILE A 67 -9.17 -17.58 -2.42
CA ILE A 67 -8.25 -17.51 -3.57
C ILE A 67 -8.15 -18.88 -4.25
N LEU A 68 -7.94 -19.95 -3.49
CA LEU A 68 -7.83 -21.30 -4.04
C LEU A 68 -9.08 -21.69 -4.85
N ILE A 69 -10.28 -21.39 -4.33
CA ILE A 69 -11.55 -21.60 -5.05
C ILE A 69 -11.59 -20.80 -6.35
N SER A 70 -11.21 -19.52 -6.35
CA SER A 70 -11.14 -18.71 -7.57
C SER A 70 -10.16 -19.28 -8.59
N ILE A 71 -9.01 -19.81 -8.17
CA ILE A 71 -8.03 -20.47 -9.04
C ILE A 71 -8.66 -21.71 -9.69
N LEU A 72 -9.33 -22.56 -8.91
CA LEU A 72 -9.95 -23.78 -9.41
C LEU A 72 -11.07 -23.49 -10.40
N ILE A 73 -11.95 -22.53 -10.10
CA ILE A 73 -13.03 -22.12 -11.01
C ILE A 73 -12.44 -21.51 -12.29
N GLY A 74 -11.45 -20.62 -12.17
CA GLY A 74 -10.79 -20.01 -13.31
C GLY A 74 -10.09 -21.03 -14.21
N ALA A 75 -9.39 -22.00 -13.61
CA ALA A 75 -8.74 -23.09 -14.33
C ALA A 75 -9.75 -23.99 -15.04
N PHE A 76 -10.85 -24.36 -14.37
CA PHE A 76 -11.92 -25.13 -14.97
C PHE A 76 -12.53 -24.40 -16.17
N LEU A 77 -12.91 -23.14 -16.01
CA LEU A 77 -13.46 -22.32 -17.10
C LEU A 77 -12.44 -22.17 -18.25
N ASN A 78 -11.15 -22.02 -17.95
CA ASN A 78 -10.10 -21.92 -18.97
C ASN A 78 -9.90 -23.20 -19.80
N PHE A 79 -10.12 -24.36 -19.19
CA PHE A 79 -10.05 -25.63 -19.92
C PHE A 79 -11.17 -25.75 -20.97
N PHE A 80 -12.39 -25.32 -20.63
CA PHE A 80 -13.55 -25.47 -21.52
C PHE A 80 -13.75 -24.28 -22.47
N ILE A 81 -13.36 -23.07 -22.05
CA ILE A 81 -13.64 -21.84 -22.78
C ILE A 81 -12.33 -21.28 -23.32
N VAL A 82 -12.19 -21.31 -24.64
CA VAL A 82 -11.13 -20.57 -25.35
C VAL A 82 -11.35 -19.09 -25.15
N GLY A 83 -10.31 -18.27 -25.03
CA GLY A 83 -10.46 -16.81 -25.03
C GLY A 83 -9.85 -16.14 -23.81
N TYR A 84 -10.58 -15.18 -23.25
CA TYR A 84 -10.00 -14.18 -22.34
C TYR A 84 -10.11 -14.56 -20.86
N ILE A 85 -10.65 -15.73 -20.54
CA ILE A 85 -10.75 -16.21 -19.15
C ILE A 85 -9.38 -16.36 -18.47
N ASN A 86 -8.30 -16.53 -19.23
CA ASN A 86 -6.93 -16.49 -18.69
C ASN A 86 -6.61 -15.16 -17.97
N ILE A 87 -7.20 -14.04 -18.41
CA ILE A 87 -7.05 -12.73 -17.78
C ILE A 87 -7.54 -12.77 -16.33
N TYR A 88 -8.58 -13.56 -16.03
CA TYR A 88 -9.06 -13.77 -14.66
C TYR A 88 -7.98 -14.37 -13.76
N LEU A 89 -7.25 -15.39 -14.25
CA LEU A 89 -6.14 -16.00 -13.49
C LEU A 89 -4.99 -15.01 -13.29
N TYR A 90 -4.69 -14.15 -14.27
CA TYR A 90 -3.73 -13.04 -14.09
C TYR A 90 -4.18 -12.02 -13.04
N MET A 91 -5.48 -11.72 -12.94
CA MET A 91 -6.00 -10.86 -11.86
C MET A 91 -5.83 -11.50 -10.48
N ILE A 92 -5.90 -12.83 -10.37
CA ILE A 92 -5.64 -13.53 -9.11
C ILE A 92 -4.16 -13.40 -8.72
N LEU A 93 -3.21 -13.35 -9.66
CA LEU A 93 -1.80 -13.07 -9.34
C LEU A 93 -1.62 -11.72 -8.66
N PHE A 94 -2.37 -10.71 -9.08
CA PHE A 94 -2.39 -9.41 -8.40
C PHE A 94 -2.88 -9.56 -6.97
N ASP A 95 -3.96 -10.30 -6.72
CA ASP A 95 -4.49 -10.51 -5.38
C ASP A 95 -3.50 -11.25 -4.47
N ILE A 96 -2.80 -12.26 -5.01
CA ILE A 96 -1.74 -13.00 -4.30
C ILE A 96 -0.56 -12.10 -3.97
N ALA A 97 -0.21 -11.15 -4.86
CA ALA A 97 0.92 -10.26 -4.65
C ALA A 97 0.76 -9.38 -3.40
N PHE A 98 -0.46 -9.12 -2.92
CA PHE A 98 -0.71 -8.33 -1.71
C PHE A 98 -0.85 -9.16 -0.43
N ILE A 99 -0.65 -10.48 -0.48
CA ILE A 99 -0.65 -11.34 0.72
C ILE A 99 0.57 -11.02 1.60
N SER A 100 0.32 -10.79 2.89
CA SER A 100 1.35 -10.50 3.89
C SER A 100 2.20 -11.73 4.25
N ASP A 101 1.59 -12.91 4.36
CA ASP A 101 2.31 -14.16 4.62
C ASP A 101 3.08 -14.63 3.38
N LYS A 102 4.41 -14.54 3.45
CA LYS A 102 5.31 -14.91 2.36
C LYS A 102 5.21 -16.39 1.96
N LYS A 103 4.95 -17.31 2.90
CA LYS A 103 4.83 -18.74 2.59
C LYS A 103 3.54 -19.02 1.84
N ALA A 104 2.40 -18.54 2.36
CA ALA A 104 1.11 -18.68 1.71
C ALA A 104 1.10 -18.05 0.31
N ALA A 105 1.63 -16.82 0.19
CA ALA A 105 1.76 -16.14 -1.09
C ALA A 105 2.57 -16.97 -2.09
N LYS A 106 3.73 -17.51 -1.68
CA LYS A 106 4.59 -18.35 -2.54
C LYS A 106 3.85 -19.57 -3.07
N TYR A 107 3.17 -20.33 -2.20
CA TYR A 107 2.49 -21.56 -2.63
C TYR A 107 1.27 -21.28 -3.52
N LEU A 108 0.45 -20.28 -3.19
CA LEU A 108 -0.69 -19.88 -4.04
C LEU A 108 -0.22 -19.34 -5.39
N TYR A 109 0.88 -18.58 -5.41
CA TYR A 109 1.46 -18.06 -6.65
C TYR A 109 1.95 -19.19 -7.56
N ILE A 110 2.74 -20.12 -7.03
CA ILE A 110 3.24 -21.28 -7.78
C ILE A 110 2.07 -22.09 -8.32
N PHE A 111 1.04 -22.33 -7.50
CA PHE A 111 -0.15 -23.07 -7.92
C PHE A 111 -0.92 -22.36 -9.04
N ASN A 112 -1.10 -21.04 -8.95
CA ASN A 112 -1.80 -20.28 -9.98
C ASN A 112 -1.00 -20.23 -11.30
N VAL A 113 0.32 -20.01 -11.24
CA VAL A 113 1.20 -20.05 -12.42
C VAL A 113 1.21 -21.43 -13.04
N PHE A 114 1.22 -22.48 -12.23
CA PHE A 114 1.09 -23.86 -12.71
C PHE A 114 -0.21 -24.05 -13.48
N MET A 115 -1.35 -23.60 -12.95
CA MET A 115 -2.64 -23.67 -13.66
C MET A 115 -2.65 -22.85 -14.96
N LEU A 116 -2.06 -21.65 -14.95
CA LEU A 116 -1.93 -20.79 -16.13
C LEU A 116 -1.17 -21.46 -17.27
N ILE A 117 -0.13 -22.25 -16.98
CA ILE A 117 0.67 -22.96 -17.99
C ILE A 117 0.01 -24.29 -18.36
N PHE A 118 -0.41 -25.06 -17.37
CA PHE A 118 -0.81 -26.46 -17.55
C PHE A 118 -2.18 -26.59 -18.22
N VAL A 119 -3.15 -25.73 -17.89
CA VAL A 119 -4.52 -25.85 -18.41
C VAL A 119 -4.58 -25.64 -19.93
N PRO A 120 -3.96 -24.59 -20.52
CA PRO A 120 -3.96 -24.43 -21.97
C PRO A 120 -3.28 -25.59 -22.70
N LEU A 121 -2.16 -26.11 -22.16
CA LEU A 121 -1.44 -27.25 -22.73
C LEU A 121 -2.29 -28.53 -22.73
N GLN A 122 -2.94 -28.83 -21.61
CA GLN A 122 -3.85 -29.98 -21.49
C GLN A 122 -5.04 -29.86 -22.44
N ARG A 123 -5.59 -28.65 -22.58
CA ARG A 123 -6.71 -28.38 -23.48
C ARG A 123 -6.33 -28.67 -24.94
N ILE A 124 -5.18 -28.20 -25.41
CA ILE A 124 -4.69 -28.46 -26.77
C ILE A 124 -4.48 -29.96 -26.98
N ALA A 125 -3.77 -30.62 -26.04
CA ALA A 125 -3.53 -32.06 -26.09
C ALA A 125 -4.86 -32.86 -26.19
N PHE A 126 -5.87 -32.46 -25.41
CA PHE A 126 -7.17 -33.11 -25.39
C PHE A 126 -7.96 -32.92 -26.68
N LEU A 127 -7.97 -31.69 -27.23
CA LEU A 127 -8.73 -31.37 -28.45
C LEU A 127 -8.11 -32.00 -29.70
N ASP A 128 -6.80 -31.92 -29.84
CA ASP A 128 -6.08 -32.44 -31.01
C ASP A 128 -5.76 -33.94 -30.87
N LYS A 129 -6.09 -34.54 -29.72
CA LYS A 129 -5.85 -35.95 -29.38
C LYS A 129 -4.38 -36.36 -29.54
N ILE A 130 -3.47 -35.43 -29.29
CA ILE A 130 -2.03 -35.63 -29.34
C ILE A 130 -1.43 -35.72 -27.94
N GLY A 131 -0.27 -36.36 -27.83
CA GLY A 131 0.46 -36.40 -26.57
C GLY A 131 0.98 -35.02 -26.16
N ILE A 132 1.06 -34.75 -24.86
CA ILE A 132 1.56 -33.48 -24.30
C ILE A 132 2.93 -33.10 -24.90
N ILE A 133 3.84 -34.07 -25.04
CA ILE A 133 5.18 -33.85 -25.61
C ILE A 133 5.12 -33.30 -27.05
N GLN A 134 4.12 -33.71 -27.83
CA GLN A 134 3.92 -33.23 -29.19
C GLN A 134 3.39 -31.79 -29.19
N VAL A 135 2.43 -31.47 -28.32
CA VAL A 135 1.95 -30.08 -28.11
C VAL A 135 3.12 -29.15 -27.79
N PHE A 136 4.03 -29.57 -26.90
CA PHE A 136 5.22 -28.79 -26.55
C PHE A 136 6.14 -28.53 -27.75
N LYS A 137 6.34 -29.53 -28.62
CA LYS A 137 7.18 -29.39 -29.81
C LYS A 137 6.56 -28.45 -30.85
N GLU A 138 5.25 -28.58 -31.06
CA GLU A 138 4.52 -27.81 -32.08
C GLU A 138 4.29 -26.36 -31.65
N ASN A 139 4.18 -26.09 -30.34
CA ASN A 139 3.85 -24.77 -29.79
C ASN A 139 4.99 -24.15 -28.98
N ILE A 140 6.25 -24.50 -29.29
CA ILE A 140 7.39 -24.08 -28.47
C ILE A 140 7.58 -22.57 -28.43
N LEU A 141 7.34 -21.88 -29.56
CA LEU A 141 7.43 -20.42 -29.63
C LEU A 141 6.33 -19.76 -28.80
N ASP A 142 5.09 -20.25 -28.87
CA ASP A 142 3.97 -19.73 -28.09
C ASP A 142 4.19 -19.92 -26.59
N LEU A 143 4.74 -21.08 -26.19
CA LEU A 143 5.11 -21.34 -24.80
C LEU A 143 6.22 -20.38 -24.33
N ILE A 144 7.24 -20.14 -25.14
CA ILE A 144 8.32 -19.19 -24.81
C ILE A 144 7.73 -17.78 -24.65
N MET A 145 6.90 -17.33 -25.59
CA MET A 145 6.25 -16.01 -25.51
C MET A 145 5.34 -15.89 -24.30
N PHE A 146 4.61 -16.94 -23.96
CA PHE A 146 3.78 -17.01 -22.76
C PHE A 146 4.60 -16.92 -21.47
N ILE A 147 5.73 -17.65 -21.39
CA ILE A 147 6.65 -17.60 -20.24
C ILE A 147 7.28 -16.21 -20.13
N VAL A 148 7.70 -15.60 -21.24
CA VAL A 148 8.23 -14.23 -21.26
C VAL A 148 7.18 -13.24 -20.77
N PHE A 149 5.94 -13.35 -21.25
CA PHE A 149 4.84 -12.51 -20.79
C PHE A 149 4.56 -12.70 -19.29
N LEU A 150 4.50 -13.95 -18.81
CA LEU A 150 4.37 -14.26 -17.39
C LEU A 150 5.49 -13.63 -16.57
N PHE A 151 6.73 -13.74 -17.03
CA PHE A 151 7.89 -13.17 -16.36
C PHE A 151 7.80 -11.64 -16.26
N PHE A 152 7.49 -10.95 -17.36
CA PHE A 152 7.29 -9.50 -17.35
C PHE A 152 6.13 -9.08 -16.46
N SER A 153 5.00 -9.79 -16.52
CA SER A 153 3.85 -9.52 -15.65
C SER A 153 4.20 -9.70 -14.17
N THR A 154 4.96 -10.75 -13.84
CA THR A 154 5.42 -11.05 -12.48
C THR A 154 6.31 -9.92 -11.96
N ILE A 155 7.32 -9.52 -12.73
CA ILE A 155 8.24 -8.44 -12.35
C ILE A 155 7.46 -7.14 -12.15
N SER A 156 6.58 -6.79 -13.08
CA SER A 156 5.76 -5.58 -12.98
C SER A 156 4.91 -5.58 -11.71
N LEU A 157 4.22 -6.70 -11.40
CA LEU A 157 3.39 -6.84 -10.22
C LEU A 157 4.18 -6.69 -8.91
N PHE A 158 5.31 -7.39 -8.77
CA PHE A 158 6.11 -7.32 -7.55
C PHE A 158 6.86 -5.99 -7.42
N SER A 159 7.26 -5.37 -8.53
CA SER A 159 7.84 -4.01 -8.54
C SER A 159 6.82 -2.98 -8.09
N TYR A 160 5.58 -3.09 -8.58
CA TYR A 160 4.47 -2.24 -8.15
C TYR A 160 4.14 -2.41 -6.66
N ARG A 161 4.11 -3.66 -6.16
CA ARG A 161 3.95 -3.94 -4.73
C ARG A 161 5.06 -3.28 -3.91
N ALA A 162 6.33 -3.45 -4.30
CA ALA A 162 7.47 -2.87 -3.60
C ALA A 162 7.38 -1.34 -3.57
N LEU A 163 7.02 -0.72 -4.69
CA LEU A 163 6.82 0.73 -4.78
C LEU A 163 5.75 1.23 -3.81
N ILE A 164 4.61 0.55 -3.69
CA ILE A 164 3.54 0.94 -2.74
C ILE A 164 4.04 0.85 -1.30
N LEU A 165 4.74 -0.22 -0.94
CA LEU A 165 5.24 -0.41 0.43
C LEU A 165 6.31 0.62 0.79
N GLU A 166 7.25 0.89 -0.11
CA GLU A 166 8.28 1.91 0.10
C GLU A 166 7.68 3.32 0.16
N LYS A 167 6.70 3.64 -0.71
CA LYS A 167 5.98 4.91 -0.64
C LYS A 167 5.31 5.11 0.72
N ALA A 168 4.61 4.09 1.23
CA ALA A 168 3.97 4.15 2.54
C ALA A 168 4.99 4.32 3.68
N ARG A 169 6.17 3.70 3.56
CA ARG A 169 7.28 3.85 4.50
C ARG A 169 7.83 5.28 4.50
N VAL A 170 8.07 5.86 3.31
CA VAL A 170 8.53 7.25 3.16
C VAL A 170 7.52 8.23 3.73
N GLU A 171 6.22 8.05 3.46
CA GLU A 171 5.16 8.89 4.02
C GLU A 171 5.13 8.84 5.55
N LYS A 172 5.36 7.66 6.16
CA LYS A 172 5.46 7.51 7.61
C LYS A 172 6.69 8.24 8.17
N LEU A 173 7.85 8.05 7.55
CA LEU A 173 9.10 8.69 7.97
C LEU A 173 9.04 10.22 7.85
N ASN A 174 8.42 10.75 6.80
CA ASN A 174 8.23 12.19 6.63
C ASN A 174 7.40 12.79 7.77
N LYS A 175 6.32 12.12 8.20
CA LYS A 175 5.52 12.57 9.36
C LYS A 175 6.32 12.54 10.67
N GLU A 176 7.18 11.55 10.83
CA GLU A 176 8.04 11.44 12.01
C GLU A 176 9.11 12.55 12.02
N ILE A 177 9.72 12.83 10.87
CA ILE A 177 10.66 13.95 10.69
C ILE A 177 9.96 15.29 10.99
N GLU A 178 8.75 15.50 10.48
CA GLU A 178 7.97 16.71 10.73
C GLU A 178 7.73 16.91 12.24
N ALA A 179 7.28 15.85 12.93
CA ALA A 179 7.06 15.88 14.37
C ALA A 179 8.35 16.17 15.16
N LEU A 180 9.47 15.55 14.79
CA LEU A 180 10.78 15.77 15.41
C LEU A 180 11.30 17.18 15.16
N THR A 181 11.12 17.72 13.96
CA THR A 181 11.50 19.09 13.61
C THR A 181 10.72 20.09 14.44
N ILE A 182 9.40 19.91 14.59
CA ILE A 182 8.57 20.77 15.45
C ILE A 182 9.03 20.69 16.91
N ALA A 183 9.32 19.49 17.42
CA ALA A 183 9.80 19.32 18.79
C ALA A 183 11.17 19.98 19.01
N LYS A 184 12.10 19.81 18.06
CA LYS A 184 13.43 20.43 18.09
C LYS A 184 13.31 21.95 18.08
N GLU A 185 12.43 22.50 17.25
CA GLU A 185 12.22 23.94 17.17
C GLU A 185 11.64 24.50 18.47
N ARG A 186 10.68 23.80 19.09
CA ARG A 186 10.17 24.16 20.42
C ARG A 186 11.26 24.13 21.48
N SER A 187 12.13 23.12 21.50
CA SER A 187 13.26 23.07 22.43
C SER A 187 14.26 24.19 22.19
N ARG A 188 14.57 24.50 20.93
CA ARG A 188 15.44 25.64 20.56
C ARG A 188 14.86 26.95 21.09
N VAL A 189 13.58 27.21 20.83
CA VAL A 189 12.89 28.42 21.32
C VAL A 189 12.86 28.46 22.85
N ALA A 190 12.57 27.34 23.51
CA ALA A 190 12.59 27.28 24.97
C ALA A 190 13.98 27.57 25.55
N GLN A 191 15.04 27.10 24.92
CA GLN A 191 16.42 27.38 25.32
C GLN A 191 16.80 28.85 25.09
N GLU A 192 16.44 29.43 23.94
CA GLU A 192 16.67 30.86 23.68
C GLU A 192 15.91 31.76 24.67
N ILE A 193 14.68 31.37 25.02
CA ILE A 193 13.89 32.03 26.07
C ILE A 193 14.60 31.90 27.42
N HIS A 194 15.05 30.69 27.79
CA HIS A 194 15.75 30.43 29.05
C HIS A 194 17.03 31.24 29.17
N ASP A 195 17.83 31.31 28.12
CA ASP A 195 19.12 32.01 28.13
C ASP A 195 18.91 33.54 28.22
N ASN A 196 17.97 34.10 27.44
CA ASN A 196 17.62 35.53 27.52
C ASN A 196 17.05 35.92 28.89
N LEU A 197 16.15 35.12 29.44
CA LEU A 197 15.56 35.37 30.76
C LEU A 197 16.60 35.18 31.86
N GLY A 198 17.41 34.12 31.79
CA GLY A 198 18.47 33.81 32.75
C GLY A 198 19.50 34.93 32.84
N HIS A 199 20.01 35.41 31.70
CA HIS A 199 20.94 36.54 31.66
C HIS A 199 20.35 37.82 32.26
N SER A 200 19.08 38.11 31.94
CA SER A 200 18.39 39.29 32.47
C SER A 200 18.21 39.22 33.99
N LEU A 201 17.84 38.04 34.51
CA LEU A 201 17.69 37.80 35.96
C LEU A 201 19.02 37.93 36.70
N VAL A 202 20.12 37.43 36.14
CA VAL A 202 21.46 37.61 36.74
C VAL A 202 21.85 39.10 36.80
N ALA A 203 21.65 39.84 35.71
CA ALA A 203 21.92 41.28 35.68
C ALA A 203 21.04 42.06 36.65
N LEU A 204 19.75 41.69 36.77
CA LEU A 204 18.82 42.26 37.74
C LEU A 204 19.33 42.03 39.18
N ASN A 205 19.72 40.80 39.50
CA ASN A 205 20.19 40.43 40.83
C ASN A 205 21.49 41.18 41.20
N MET A 206 22.44 41.30 40.28
CA MET A 206 23.66 42.09 40.48
C MET A 206 23.36 43.57 40.76
N ASN A 207 22.44 44.18 40.01
CA ASN A 207 22.05 45.58 40.26
C ASN A 207 21.34 45.75 41.61
N LEU A 208 20.51 44.79 42.02
CA LEU A 208 19.86 44.79 43.35
C LEU A 208 20.89 44.66 44.49
N ASP A 209 21.91 43.81 44.34
CA ASP A 209 23.03 43.71 45.29
C ASP A 209 23.77 45.04 45.43
N VAL A 210 24.04 45.73 44.32
CA VAL A 210 24.69 47.05 44.35
C VAL A 210 23.80 48.05 45.10
N VAL A 211 22.51 48.11 44.78
CA VAL A 211 21.53 48.98 45.45
C VAL A 211 21.53 48.75 46.96
N SER A 212 21.51 47.50 47.41
CA SER A 212 21.54 47.16 48.85
C SER A 212 22.79 47.68 49.57
N ASN A 213 23.91 47.88 48.86
CA ASN A 213 25.19 48.32 49.44
C ASN A 213 25.38 49.85 49.43
N ILE A 214 24.62 50.57 48.61
CA ILE A 214 24.78 52.04 48.43
C ILE A 214 23.57 52.87 48.87
N LEU A 215 22.45 52.23 49.24
CA LEU A 215 21.18 52.86 49.61
C LEU A 215 21.33 54.05 50.57
N ASP A 216 22.16 53.88 51.62
CA ASP A 216 22.38 54.88 52.67
C ASP A 216 23.53 55.86 52.34
N LYS A 217 24.29 55.61 51.28
CA LYS A 217 25.49 56.36 50.89
C LYS A 217 25.25 57.32 49.73
N ASP A 218 24.44 56.92 48.75
CA ASP A 218 24.18 57.68 47.53
C ASP A 218 22.75 57.43 47.01
N ILE A 219 21.83 58.29 47.45
CA ILE A 219 20.39 58.19 47.15
C ILE A 219 20.08 58.45 45.67
N GLU A 220 20.80 59.37 45.01
CA GLU A 220 20.56 59.65 43.59
C GLU A 220 20.95 58.45 42.72
N LYS A 221 22.15 57.90 42.92
CA LYS A 221 22.63 56.73 42.18
C LYS A 221 21.78 55.49 42.46
N THR A 222 21.25 55.36 43.67
CA THR A 222 20.30 54.30 44.02
C THR A 222 19.00 54.40 43.21
N LYS A 223 18.41 55.60 43.07
CA LYS A 223 17.21 55.80 42.23
C LYS A 223 17.46 55.46 40.77
N GLU A 224 18.62 55.81 40.24
CA GLU A 224 19.02 55.50 38.86
C GLU A 224 19.10 53.97 38.64
N LEU A 225 19.74 53.23 39.54
CA LEU A 225 19.84 51.77 39.49
C LEU A 225 18.49 51.08 39.63
N ILE A 226 17.57 51.57 40.47
CA ILE A 226 16.21 51.04 40.59
C ILE A 226 15.44 51.21 39.27
N ASN A 227 15.51 52.38 38.64
CA ASN A 227 14.91 52.60 37.32
C ASN A 227 15.53 51.67 36.26
N LYS A 228 16.84 51.44 36.32
CA LYS A 228 17.53 50.50 35.43
C LYS A 228 17.06 49.06 35.63
N CYS A 229 16.84 48.61 36.86
CA CYS A 229 16.25 47.31 37.18
C CYS A 229 14.81 47.18 36.63
N GLN A 230 13.98 48.21 36.80
CA GLN A 230 12.61 48.22 36.28
C GLN A 230 12.60 48.15 34.75
N ASN A 231 13.47 48.89 34.07
CA ASN A 231 13.61 48.85 32.62
C ASN A 231 14.10 47.47 32.14
N LEU A 232 15.12 46.89 32.80
CA LEU A 232 15.60 45.53 32.52
C LEU A 232 14.46 44.50 32.64
N ALA A 233 13.70 44.52 33.73
CA ALA A 233 12.57 43.60 33.91
C ALA A 233 11.47 43.82 32.85
N TYR A 234 11.17 45.08 32.51
CA TYR A 234 10.20 45.42 31.48
C TYR A 234 10.63 44.93 30.09
N ASP A 235 11.89 45.14 29.72
CA ASP A 235 12.46 44.70 28.44
C ASP A 235 12.48 43.17 28.34
N SER A 236 12.84 42.46 29.42
CA SER A 236 12.76 40.99 29.46
C SER A 236 11.33 40.47 29.28
N MET A 237 10.35 41.10 29.93
CA MET A 237 8.93 40.75 29.76
C MET A 237 8.42 41.05 28.36
N LYS A 238 8.88 42.14 27.74
CA LYS A 238 8.51 42.51 26.37
C LYS A 238 9.07 41.53 25.35
N ASN A 239 10.28 41.02 25.56
CA ASN A 239 10.91 40.01 24.71
C ASN A 239 10.26 38.61 24.82
N LEU A 240 9.40 38.38 25.81
CA LEU A 240 8.66 37.12 26.01
C LEU A 240 7.26 37.11 25.37
N ARG A 241 6.75 38.27 24.92
CA ARG A 241 5.43 38.42 24.29
C ARG A 241 5.51 38.33 22.78
#